data_AF-A0A2E4Y4W6-F1
#
_entry.id   AF-A0A2E4Y4W6-F1
#
_cell.length_a   1.000
_cell.length_b   1.000
_cell.length_c   1.000
_cell.angle_alpha   90.00
_cell.angle_beta   90.00
_cell.angle_gamma   90.00
#
_symmetry.space_group_name_H-M   'P 1'
#
loop_
_entity.id
_entity.type
_entity.pdbx_description
1 polymer ?
#
loop_
_entity_poly.entity_id
_entity_poly.type
_entity_poly.pdbx_seq_one_letter_code
_entity_poly.pdbx_strand_id
1 'polypeptide(L)'
;MPLYDQGQVGICYAYSAIQLLDHWRETKQHTFGKTFAGKKYSYKKMGVSSPVYAALLTRIVQEKGNPHQNQTNLDAGNINLALKMIKKMGMCREDVIQKAIDQYAGKNSIDQGEFTELVHLLFLNFPTNPDQLRKMSDKQIKEKLFYGKFNYVGRKIGDDGNIAKIFRTIGANLRNGNLTNFMHYLFKDCLDEKNIYKLSKNIPDPKNIMIRKDNVESMKKHLRTLLNRRDAQPVGVGYCSEFLKNKRYVGTKPHGQPSYAGQMVTRDPKTCGGHASIIIGQKKIGGRCHYLIRNTWGKDCSKYDWKCETIGKGEGMGIWVEEDALFKNLMSMTYLYPGIEKPIQCTVEMKGMKKDTFRMEYPDTVSNKRQDIKIFQNRNDLIIKAENNKVKVSFGSFNKGFFGVDGGKVNLDKGSIEKMSIDFPPPRTRAGNIENFKLRCKKL
;
A
#
# COMPACT_ATOMS: atom_id res chain seq x y z
N MET A 1 -10.80 -0.10 13.35
CA MET A 1 -9.37 -0.39 13.05
C MET A 1 -8.44 -0.48 14.29
N PRO A 2 -7.82 -1.64 14.56
CA PRO A 2 -6.91 -1.89 15.70
C PRO A 2 -5.66 -0.99 15.74
N LEU A 3 -5.20 -0.64 16.96
CA LEU A 3 -3.91 0.04 17.18
C LEU A 3 -2.82 -1.03 17.21
N TYR A 4 -1.99 -1.05 16.16
CA TYR A 4 -0.86 -1.95 16.10
C TYR A 4 0.42 -1.28 16.58
N ASP A 5 1.31 -2.09 17.12
CA ASP A 5 2.64 -1.70 17.53
C ASP A 5 3.63 -2.77 17.06
N GLN A 6 4.57 -2.34 16.22
CA GLN A 6 5.62 -3.19 15.67
C GLN A 6 6.81 -3.32 16.62
N GLY A 7 6.83 -2.57 17.74
CA GLY A 7 8.00 -2.46 18.59
C GLY A 7 9.23 -2.05 17.78
N GLN A 8 10.28 -2.87 17.85
CA GLN A 8 11.53 -2.64 17.14
C GLN A 8 11.63 -3.36 15.78
N VAL A 9 10.57 -4.00 15.27
CA VAL A 9 10.67 -4.83 14.03
C VAL A 9 10.85 -3.91 12.83
N GLY A 10 11.60 -4.30 11.80
CA GLY A 10 11.70 -3.56 10.54
C GLY A 10 10.50 -3.75 9.58
N ILE A 11 9.34 -4.24 10.05
CA ILE A 11 8.17 -4.59 9.19
C ILE A 11 7.04 -3.55 9.19
N CYS A 12 7.35 -2.26 9.43
CA CYS A 12 6.37 -1.17 9.39
C CYS A 12 5.48 -1.17 8.14
N TYR A 13 6.04 -1.58 6.99
CA TYR A 13 5.34 -1.70 5.72
C TYR A 13 4.20 -2.72 5.77
N ALA A 14 4.40 -3.84 6.46
CA ALA A 14 3.42 -4.90 6.60
C ALA A 14 2.32 -4.49 7.59
N TYR A 15 2.69 -3.84 8.69
CA TYR A 15 1.73 -3.21 9.62
C TYR A 15 0.83 -2.19 8.93
N SER A 16 1.41 -1.33 8.09
CA SER A 16 0.64 -0.35 7.32
C SER A 16 -0.27 -1.04 6.30
N ALA A 17 0.23 -2.07 5.61
CA ALA A 17 -0.56 -2.84 4.64
C ALA A 17 -1.77 -3.54 5.28
N ILE A 18 -1.59 -4.20 6.43
CA ILE A 18 -2.72 -4.85 7.10
C ILE A 18 -3.72 -3.84 7.65
N GLN A 19 -3.30 -2.66 8.09
CA GLN A 19 -4.24 -1.63 8.55
C GLN A 19 -5.13 -1.13 7.39
N LEU A 20 -4.56 -0.97 6.20
CA LEU A 20 -5.31 -0.67 4.99
C LEU A 20 -6.27 -1.79 4.61
N LEU A 21 -5.80 -3.04 4.61
CA LEU A 21 -6.63 -4.22 4.34
C LEU A 21 -7.79 -4.35 5.33
N ASP A 22 -7.50 -4.24 6.62
CA ASP A 22 -8.46 -4.46 7.70
C ASP A 22 -9.57 -3.41 7.65
N HIS A 23 -9.18 -2.14 7.46
CA HIS A 23 -10.14 -1.08 7.28
C HIS A 23 -10.98 -1.24 6.01
N TRP A 24 -10.37 -1.69 4.91
CA TRP A 24 -11.14 -2.00 3.69
C TRP A 24 -12.15 -3.13 3.94
N ARG A 25 -11.75 -4.20 4.64
CA ARG A 25 -12.65 -5.31 4.97
C ARG A 25 -13.78 -4.85 5.89
N GLU A 26 -13.47 -4.04 6.91
CA GLU A 26 -14.43 -3.42 7.83
C GLU A 26 -15.47 -2.64 7.02
N THR A 27 -15.04 -1.68 6.21
CA THR A 27 -15.94 -0.82 5.43
C THR A 27 -16.75 -1.58 4.38
N LYS A 28 -16.22 -2.66 3.78
CA LYS A 28 -16.99 -3.48 2.83
C LYS A 28 -17.95 -4.44 3.50
N GLN A 29 -17.58 -5.05 4.63
CA GLN A 29 -18.49 -5.91 5.39
C GLN A 29 -19.71 -5.12 5.89
N HIS A 30 -19.54 -3.85 6.27
CA HIS A 30 -20.68 -2.97 6.58
C HIS A 30 -21.60 -2.72 5.38
N THR A 31 -21.05 -2.58 4.17
CA THR A 31 -21.84 -2.38 2.94
C THR A 31 -22.58 -3.65 2.51
N PHE A 32 -22.00 -4.84 2.72
CA PHE A 32 -22.67 -6.13 2.45
C PHE A 32 -23.54 -6.64 3.62
N GLY A 33 -23.51 -5.94 4.76
CA GLY A 33 -24.26 -6.28 5.98
C GLY A 33 -25.78 -6.05 5.88
N LYS A 34 -26.29 -5.46 4.80
CA LYS A 34 -27.70 -5.56 4.42
C LYS A 34 -27.86 -6.78 3.50
N THR A 35 -28.04 -7.94 4.13
CA THR A 35 -28.42 -9.22 3.48
C THR A 35 -27.48 -9.71 2.36
N PHE A 36 -26.38 -10.38 2.73
CA PHE A 36 -25.77 -11.35 1.83
C PHE A 36 -26.54 -12.68 1.98
N ALA A 37 -27.41 -13.00 1.02
CA ALA A 37 -28.28 -14.18 1.00
C ALA A 37 -29.27 -14.28 2.20
N GLY A 38 -29.88 -13.18 2.63
CA GLY A 38 -30.95 -13.20 3.65
C GLY A 38 -30.51 -13.48 5.08
N LYS A 39 -29.22 -13.77 5.34
CA LYS A 39 -28.71 -14.01 6.70
C LYS A 39 -28.14 -12.73 7.30
N LYS A 40 -28.66 -12.32 8.47
CA LYS A 40 -28.04 -11.32 9.34
C LYS A 40 -26.71 -11.87 9.85
N TYR A 41 -25.61 -11.32 9.39
CA TYR A 41 -24.32 -11.59 10.02
C TYR A 41 -24.24 -10.73 11.28
N SER A 42 -24.25 -11.35 12.47
CA SER A 42 -23.82 -10.64 13.69
C SER A 42 -22.40 -10.12 13.44
N TYR A 43 -22.04 -8.96 13.99
CA TYR A 43 -20.68 -8.40 13.97
C TYR A 43 -19.68 -9.37 14.62
N LYS A 44 -19.39 -10.50 13.97
CA LYS A 44 -18.34 -11.43 14.38
C LYS A 44 -17.07 -10.61 14.34
N LYS A 45 -16.38 -10.59 15.49
CA LYS A 45 -15.05 -10.02 15.73
C LYS A 45 -14.28 -9.95 14.41
N MET A 46 -14.00 -8.74 13.92
CA MET A 46 -13.25 -8.57 12.67
C MET A 46 -12.02 -9.46 12.73
N GLY A 47 -11.84 -10.31 11.71
CA GLY A 47 -10.64 -11.13 11.63
C GLY A 47 -9.43 -10.22 11.45
N VAL A 48 -8.68 -9.98 12.52
CA VAL A 48 -7.48 -9.14 12.53
C VAL A 48 -6.41 -9.86 11.72
N SER A 49 -5.73 -9.14 10.83
CA SER A 49 -4.69 -9.76 9.99
C SER A 49 -3.34 -9.73 10.70
N SER A 50 -2.55 -10.80 10.58
CA SER A 50 -1.19 -10.84 11.13
C SER A 50 -0.19 -10.05 10.27
N PRO A 51 0.47 -9.00 10.78
CA PRO A 51 1.46 -8.23 10.03
C PRO A 51 2.71 -9.05 9.73
N VAL A 52 3.05 -9.99 10.61
CA VAL A 52 4.13 -10.97 10.39
C VAL A 52 3.83 -11.83 9.16
N TYR A 53 2.62 -12.36 9.06
CA TYR A 53 2.26 -13.19 7.92
C TYR A 53 2.25 -12.36 6.63
N ALA A 54 1.79 -11.10 6.67
CA ALA A 54 1.88 -10.20 5.52
C ALA A 54 3.35 -9.92 5.11
N ALA A 55 4.26 -9.79 6.07
CA ALA A 55 5.69 -9.65 5.80
C ALA A 55 6.27 -10.92 5.17
N LEU A 56 5.91 -12.11 5.65
CA LEU A 56 6.29 -13.40 5.05
C LEU A 56 5.83 -13.51 3.59
N LEU A 57 4.56 -13.20 3.31
CA LEU A 57 4.02 -13.24 1.94
C LEU A 57 4.80 -12.34 0.99
N THR A 58 5.29 -11.20 1.49
CA THR A 58 6.12 -10.27 0.73
C THR A 58 7.46 -10.92 0.35
N ARG A 59 8.08 -11.70 1.25
CA ARG A 59 9.37 -12.36 1.03
C ARG A 59 9.32 -13.54 0.08
N ILE A 60 8.31 -14.39 0.21
CA ILE A 60 8.13 -15.58 -0.65
C ILE A 60 8.18 -15.23 -2.14
N VAL A 61 7.77 -14.02 -2.52
CA VAL A 61 7.82 -13.57 -3.93
C VAL A 61 9.10 -12.83 -4.30
N GLN A 62 9.71 -12.08 -3.37
CA GLN A 62 11.00 -11.42 -3.65
C GLN A 62 12.09 -12.45 -3.96
N GLU A 63 12.13 -13.56 -3.21
CA GLU A 63 13.09 -14.66 -3.45
C GLU A 63 12.99 -15.26 -4.86
N LYS A 64 11.81 -15.24 -5.48
CA LYS A 64 11.58 -15.80 -6.82
C LYS A 64 11.91 -14.84 -7.97
N GLY A 65 12.03 -13.54 -7.70
CA GLY A 65 12.02 -12.51 -8.75
C GLY A 65 13.24 -11.59 -8.78
N ASN A 66 14.06 -11.54 -7.73
CA ASN A 66 15.23 -10.67 -7.71
C ASN A 66 16.37 -11.22 -6.81
N PRO A 67 17.45 -11.79 -7.39
CA PRO A 67 18.58 -12.32 -6.62
C PRO A 67 19.35 -11.24 -5.84
N HIS A 68 19.21 -9.95 -6.19
CA HIS A 68 19.79 -8.85 -5.42
C HIS A 68 18.99 -8.52 -4.13
N GLN A 69 17.89 -9.24 -3.87
CA GLN A 69 17.07 -9.13 -2.67
C GLN A 69 17.01 -10.45 -1.89
N ASN A 70 18.13 -11.18 -1.81
CA ASN A 70 18.34 -12.31 -0.89
C ASN A 70 18.37 -11.85 0.59
N GLN A 71 17.42 -11.00 0.99
CA GLN A 71 17.16 -10.71 2.38
C GLN A 71 16.55 -11.96 3.00
N THR A 72 17.28 -12.55 3.92
CA THR A 72 16.84 -13.74 4.68
C THR A 72 15.94 -13.39 5.86
N ASN A 73 15.71 -12.10 6.10
CA ASN A 73 14.86 -11.58 7.17
C ASN A 73 13.60 -10.90 6.61
N LEU A 74 12.70 -10.48 7.50
CA LEU A 74 11.47 -9.80 7.12
C LEU A 74 11.65 -8.28 7.02
N ASP A 75 12.78 -7.71 7.41
CA ASP A 75 12.99 -6.26 7.58
C ASP A 75 13.08 -5.44 6.29
N ALA A 76 12.44 -4.28 6.32
CA ALA A 76 12.32 -3.35 5.19
C ALA A 76 11.49 -3.93 4.03
N GLY A 77 10.51 -3.16 3.59
CA GLY A 77 9.64 -3.62 2.52
C GLY A 77 8.77 -2.49 1.99
N ASN A 78 7.80 -2.85 1.16
CA ASN A 78 6.94 -1.91 0.48
C ASN A 78 5.47 -2.24 0.73
N ILE A 79 4.69 -1.24 1.17
CA ILE A 79 3.25 -1.40 1.50
C ILE A 79 2.50 -1.99 0.29
N ASN A 80 2.75 -1.46 -0.91
CA ASN A 80 2.09 -1.89 -2.13
C ASN A 80 2.48 -3.31 -2.54
N LEU A 81 3.73 -3.73 -2.38
CA LEU A 81 4.11 -5.13 -2.60
C LEU A 81 3.40 -6.06 -1.62
N ALA A 82 3.36 -5.71 -0.34
CA ALA A 82 2.64 -6.49 0.67
C ALA A 82 1.15 -6.62 0.32
N LEU A 83 0.48 -5.53 -0.05
CA LEU A 83 -0.93 -5.56 -0.49
C LEU A 83 -1.15 -6.40 -1.75
N LYS A 84 -0.26 -6.31 -2.75
CA LYS A 84 -0.34 -7.18 -3.95
C LYS A 84 -0.22 -8.65 -3.58
N MET A 85 0.66 -8.97 -2.63
CA MET A 85 0.84 -10.34 -2.17
C MET A 85 -0.34 -10.86 -1.37
N ILE A 86 -0.89 -10.03 -0.50
CA ILE A 86 -2.14 -10.29 0.20
C ILE A 86 -3.29 -10.56 -0.78
N LYS A 87 -3.41 -9.75 -1.84
CA LYS A 87 -4.44 -9.94 -2.87
C LYS A 87 -4.26 -11.28 -3.59
N LYS A 88 -3.01 -11.64 -3.92
CA LYS A 88 -2.70 -12.87 -4.65
C LYS A 88 -2.92 -14.12 -3.80
N MET A 89 -2.42 -14.13 -2.56
CA MET A 89 -2.34 -15.33 -1.72
C MET A 89 -3.41 -15.42 -0.65
N GLY A 90 -4.00 -14.28 -0.25
CA GLY A 90 -4.90 -14.18 0.88
C GLY A 90 -4.18 -14.00 2.21
N MET A 91 -4.89 -13.45 3.21
CA MET A 91 -4.42 -13.40 4.59
C MET A 91 -4.91 -14.60 5.36
N CYS A 92 -4.00 -15.28 6.05
CA CYS A 92 -4.33 -16.40 6.93
C CYS A 92 -5.26 -15.95 8.06
N ARG A 93 -6.17 -16.84 8.48
CA ARG A 93 -6.96 -16.58 9.66
C ARG A 93 -6.14 -16.72 10.94
N GLU A 94 -6.48 -15.89 11.93
CA GLU A 94 -5.83 -15.88 13.24
C GLU A 94 -5.87 -17.25 13.95
N ASP A 95 -6.99 -17.96 13.88
CA ASP A 95 -7.14 -19.30 14.48
C ASP A 95 -6.18 -20.34 13.86
N VAL A 96 -5.91 -20.21 12.56
CA VAL A 96 -4.99 -21.10 11.85
C VAL A 96 -3.54 -20.77 12.20
N ILE A 97 -3.19 -19.49 12.28
CA ILE A 97 -1.86 -19.03 12.74
C ILE A 97 -1.60 -19.55 14.15
N GLN A 98 -2.53 -19.33 15.09
CA GLN A 98 -2.36 -19.76 16.47
C GLN A 98 -2.25 -21.29 16.57
N LYS A 99 -3.11 -22.04 15.87
CA LYS A 99 -3.03 -23.50 15.81
C LYS A 99 -1.67 -24.00 15.33
N ALA A 100 -1.09 -23.37 14.30
CA ALA A 100 0.22 -23.74 13.79
C ALA A 100 1.34 -23.51 14.82
N ILE A 101 1.28 -22.37 15.53
CA ILE A 101 2.18 -22.02 16.63
C ILE A 101 2.04 -23.05 17.76
N ASP A 102 0.81 -23.34 18.20
CA ASP A 102 0.52 -24.26 19.29
C ASP A 102 0.99 -25.70 18.99
N GLN A 103 0.74 -26.18 17.76
CA GLN A 103 1.17 -27.50 17.32
C GLN A 103 2.70 -27.62 17.27
N TYR A 104 3.39 -26.59 16.78
CA TYR A 104 4.85 -26.59 16.76
C TYR A 104 5.43 -26.54 18.18
N ALA A 105 4.90 -25.66 19.04
CA ALA A 105 5.32 -25.54 20.43
C ALA A 105 5.13 -26.86 21.19
N GLY A 106 3.93 -27.45 21.09
CA GLY A 106 3.60 -28.72 21.74
C GLY A 106 4.48 -29.89 21.27
N LYS A 107 4.72 -30.02 19.96
CA LYS A 107 5.61 -31.06 19.40
C LYS A 107 7.04 -30.97 19.94
N ASN A 108 7.49 -29.78 20.31
CA ASN A 108 8.85 -29.53 20.77
C ASN A 108 8.94 -29.30 22.29
N SER A 109 7.84 -29.51 23.01
CA SER A 109 7.73 -29.26 24.46
C SER A 109 8.23 -27.85 24.84
N ILE A 110 7.71 -26.84 24.13
CA ILE A 110 7.95 -25.42 24.36
C ILE A 110 6.65 -24.81 24.89
N ASP A 111 6.73 -23.88 25.84
CA ASP A 111 5.56 -23.11 26.26
C ASP A 111 4.97 -22.31 25.09
N GLN A 112 3.66 -22.38 24.91
CA GLN A 112 2.99 -21.75 23.78
C GLN A 112 3.10 -20.23 23.80
N GLY A 113 3.02 -19.62 24.99
CA GLY A 113 3.17 -18.17 25.15
C GLY A 113 4.59 -17.74 24.81
N GLU A 114 5.59 -18.43 25.33
CA GLU A 114 7.01 -18.16 25.03
C GLU A 114 7.33 -18.34 23.55
N PHE A 115 6.80 -19.39 22.92
CA PHE A 115 6.99 -19.61 21.48
C PHE A 115 6.32 -18.53 20.64
N THR A 116 5.10 -18.10 21.00
CA THR A 116 4.40 -17.01 20.31
C THR A 116 5.20 -15.71 20.35
N GLU A 117 5.67 -15.33 21.54
CA GLU A 117 6.51 -14.15 21.71
C GLU A 117 7.84 -14.32 20.96
N LEU A 118 8.48 -15.49 21.05
CA LEU A 118 9.73 -15.70 20.34
C LEU A 118 9.56 -15.68 18.83
N VAL A 119 8.49 -16.26 18.28
CA VAL A 119 8.18 -16.16 16.86
C VAL A 119 8.14 -14.69 16.47
N HIS A 120 7.44 -13.84 17.24
CA HIS A 120 7.49 -12.38 17.05
C HIS A 120 8.92 -11.79 17.13
N LEU A 121 9.73 -12.25 18.08
CA LEU A 121 11.11 -11.78 18.29
C LEU A 121 12.09 -12.25 17.20
N LEU A 122 11.92 -13.45 16.64
CA LEU A 122 12.74 -13.94 15.53
C LEU A 122 12.55 -13.08 14.27
N PHE A 123 11.43 -12.36 14.17
CA PHE A 123 11.22 -11.36 13.12
C PHE A 123 11.99 -10.06 13.35
N LEU A 124 12.39 -9.75 14.58
CA LEU A 124 13.00 -8.47 14.97
C LEU A 124 14.46 -8.35 14.57
N ASN A 125 15.23 -9.42 14.77
CA ASN A 125 16.68 -9.41 14.65
C ASN A 125 17.17 -10.85 14.60
N PHE A 126 16.82 -11.59 13.56
CA PHE A 126 17.52 -12.85 13.34
C PHE A 126 18.97 -12.52 12.95
N PRO A 127 19.98 -12.88 13.76
CA PRO A 127 21.36 -12.67 13.35
C PRO A 127 21.59 -13.43 12.04
N THR A 128 22.16 -12.74 11.07
CA THR A 128 22.32 -13.21 9.68
C THR A 128 23.16 -14.48 9.55
N ASN A 129 23.81 -14.94 10.63
CA ASN A 129 24.59 -16.16 10.66
C ASN A 129 24.05 -17.18 11.70
N PRO A 130 23.28 -18.20 11.26
CA PRO A 130 22.82 -19.31 12.11
C PRO A 130 23.94 -20.08 12.82
N ASP A 131 25.15 -20.12 12.25
CA ASP A 131 26.29 -20.80 12.87
C ASP A 131 26.84 -20.00 14.05
N GLN A 132 26.75 -18.66 14.01
CA GLN A 132 27.07 -17.84 15.17
C GLN A 132 26.11 -18.13 16.33
N LEU A 133 24.81 -18.25 16.06
CA LEU A 133 23.80 -18.60 17.06
C LEU A 133 24.07 -19.93 17.74
N ARG A 134 24.49 -20.96 17.00
CA ARG A 134 24.81 -22.28 17.57
C ARG A 134 25.99 -22.27 18.50
N LYS A 135 26.94 -21.38 18.22
CA LYS A 135 28.16 -21.20 19.02
C LYS A 135 27.90 -20.29 20.23
N MET A 136 26.76 -19.60 20.30
CA MET A 136 26.40 -18.80 21.44
C MET A 136 25.92 -19.67 22.60
N SER A 137 26.43 -19.42 23.79
CA SER A 137 25.86 -19.97 25.01
C SER A 137 24.47 -19.37 25.28
N ASP A 138 23.67 -20.03 26.10
CA ASP A 138 22.36 -19.55 26.53
C ASP A 138 22.45 -18.12 27.12
N LYS A 139 23.53 -17.84 27.87
CA LYS A 139 23.87 -16.50 28.36
C LYS A 139 24.13 -15.50 27.23
N GLN A 140 24.92 -15.86 26.23
CA GLN A 140 25.20 -14.97 25.08
C GLN A 140 23.95 -14.71 24.22
N ILE A 141 23.08 -15.71 24.05
CA ILE A 141 21.78 -15.54 23.38
C ILE A 141 20.95 -14.52 24.16
N LYS A 142 20.80 -14.72 25.49
CA LYS A 142 20.07 -13.80 26.37
C LYS A 142 20.66 -12.38 26.36
N GLU A 143 21.99 -12.25 26.45
CA GLU A 143 22.66 -10.95 26.48
C GLU A 143 22.59 -10.21 25.15
N LYS A 144 22.87 -10.89 24.03
CA LYS A 144 23.01 -10.24 22.72
C LYS A 144 21.68 -10.08 21.99
N LEU A 145 20.73 -10.98 22.23
CA LEU A 145 19.43 -10.99 21.54
C LEU A 145 18.27 -10.56 22.43
N PHE A 146 18.46 -10.37 23.74
CA PHE A 146 17.36 -9.96 24.64
C PHE A 146 17.69 -8.77 25.54
N TYR A 147 18.92 -8.64 26.06
CA TYR A 147 19.24 -7.58 27.01
C TYR A 147 19.32 -6.19 26.35
N GLY A 148 18.54 -5.24 26.86
CA GLY A 148 18.56 -3.84 26.46
C GLY A 148 17.72 -3.44 25.23
N LYS A 149 17.06 -4.40 24.56
CA LYS A 149 16.29 -4.13 23.33
C LYS A 149 14.77 -4.42 23.43
N PHE A 150 14.28 -5.09 24.47
CA PHE A 150 12.88 -5.57 24.46
C PHE A 150 12.15 -5.24 25.77
N ASN A 151 11.49 -4.09 25.80
CA ASN A 151 10.47 -3.73 26.81
C ASN A 151 9.05 -4.11 26.32
N TYR A 152 8.92 -5.17 25.51
CA TYR A 152 7.66 -5.47 24.82
C TYR A 152 6.82 -6.52 25.57
N VAL A 153 5.55 -6.15 25.81
CA VAL A 153 4.41 -6.94 26.31
C VAL A 153 4.58 -7.71 27.63
N GLY A 154 4.85 -7.02 28.74
CA GLY A 154 4.26 -7.29 30.07
C GLY A 154 4.44 -8.65 30.77
N ARG A 155 4.88 -9.71 30.09
CA ARG A 155 5.32 -10.99 30.63
C ARG A 155 6.83 -10.97 30.57
N LYS A 156 7.45 -10.99 31.75
CA LYS A 156 8.83 -11.44 31.83
C LYS A 156 8.82 -12.87 31.27
N ILE A 157 9.51 -13.10 30.14
CA ILE A 157 9.93 -14.46 29.82
C ILE A 157 10.71 -14.88 31.06
N GLY A 158 10.24 -15.95 31.73
CA GLY A 158 10.84 -16.37 32.99
C GLY A 158 12.34 -16.56 32.82
N ASP A 159 13.12 -16.34 33.88
CA ASP A 159 14.56 -16.62 33.81
C ASP A 159 14.84 -18.11 33.51
N ASP A 160 13.83 -18.96 33.73
CA ASP A 160 13.69 -20.38 33.44
C ASP A 160 13.06 -20.71 32.07
N GLY A 161 12.54 -19.70 31.35
CA GLY A 161 12.04 -19.86 29.99
C GLY A 161 13.14 -20.43 29.09
N ASN A 162 12.87 -21.56 28.45
CA ASN A 162 13.91 -22.33 27.75
C ASN A 162 14.22 -21.74 26.36
N ILE A 163 14.46 -20.43 26.29
CA ILE A 163 14.76 -19.65 25.07
C ILE A 163 15.83 -20.36 24.24
N ALA A 164 16.89 -20.84 24.89
CA ALA A 164 17.95 -21.56 24.21
C ALA A 164 17.48 -22.88 23.59
N LYS A 165 16.61 -23.65 24.26
CA LYS A 165 15.93 -24.80 23.61
C LYS A 165 15.11 -24.35 22.43
N ILE A 166 14.35 -23.25 22.52
CA ILE A 166 13.57 -22.77 21.39
C ILE A 166 14.48 -22.40 20.20
N PHE A 167 15.55 -21.64 20.43
CA PHE A 167 16.53 -21.32 19.38
C PHE A 167 17.24 -22.55 18.83
N ARG A 168 17.55 -23.56 19.66
CA ARG A 168 18.14 -24.83 19.21
C ARG A 168 17.15 -25.59 18.32
N THR A 169 15.89 -25.67 18.74
CA THR A 169 14.79 -26.32 18.01
C THR A 169 14.54 -25.66 16.65
N ILE A 170 14.45 -24.33 16.62
CA ILE A 170 14.24 -23.59 15.36
C ILE A 170 15.54 -23.57 14.55
N GLY A 171 16.70 -23.47 15.19
CA GLY A 171 18.03 -23.41 14.59
C GLY A 171 18.39 -24.62 13.73
N ALA A 172 17.74 -25.77 13.94
CA ALA A 172 17.82 -26.90 13.01
C ALA A 172 17.18 -26.59 11.64
N ASN A 173 16.05 -25.89 11.65
CA ASN A 173 15.35 -25.43 10.44
C ASN A 173 16.03 -24.20 9.79
N LEU A 174 16.94 -23.55 10.52
CA LEU A 174 17.70 -22.39 10.05
C LEU A 174 19.09 -22.75 9.52
N ARG A 175 19.39 -24.04 9.26
CA ARG A 175 20.68 -24.52 8.72
C ARG A 175 21.16 -23.78 7.46
N ASN A 176 20.24 -23.21 6.68
CA ASN A 176 20.54 -22.45 5.47
C ASN A 176 20.27 -20.94 5.63
N GLY A 177 20.11 -20.44 6.86
CA GLY A 177 19.86 -19.03 7.15
C GLY A 177 18.52 -18.48 6.67
N ASN A 178 17.65 -19.31 6.12
CA ASN A 178 16.41 -18.85 5.53
C ASN A 178 15.25 -18.92 6.56
N LEU A 179 15.07 -17.84 7.32
CA LEU A 179 13.91 -17.66 8.21
C LEU A 179 12.59 -17.75 7.43
N THR A 180 12.55 -17.26 6.19
CA THR A 180 11.39 -17.40 5.28
C THR A 180 10.99 -18.85 5.11
N ASN A 181 11.93 -19.79 4.99
CA ASN A 181 11.63 -21.22 4.85
C ASN A 181 11.05 -21.82 6.11
N PHE A 182 11.63 -21.51 7.28
CA PHE A 182 11.05 -21.94 8.56
C PHE A 182 9.62 -21.41 8.71
N MET A 183 9.40 -20.17 8.34
CA MET A 183 8.10 -19.51 8.39
C MET A 183 7.09 -20.08 7.40
N HIS A 184 7.55 -20.40 6.20
CA HIS A 184 6.75 -21.07 5.19
C HIS A 184 6.36 -22.48 5.65
N TYR A 185 7.26 -23.19 6.34
CA TYR A 185 6.95 -24.47 6.98
C TYR A 185 5.93 -24.32 8.11
N LEU A 186 6.16 -23.38 9.04
CA LEU A 186 5.30 -23.13 10.19
C LEU A 186 3.89 -22.75 9.74
N PHE A 187 3.77 -21.89 8.73
CA PHE A 187 2.49 -21.38 8.22
C PHE A 187 2.06 -22.04 6.90
N LYS A 188 2.49 -23.28 6.62
CA LYS A 188 2.13 -23.97 5.37
C LYS A 188 0.62 -24.12 5.21
N ASP A 189 -0.11 -24.34 6.31
CA ASP A 189 -1.56 -24.50 6.30
C ASP A 189 -2.28 -23.21 5.90
N CYS A 190 -1.65 -22.06 6.08
CA CYS A 190 -2.18 -20.77 5.64
C CYS A 190 -2.24 -20.61 4.12
N LEU A 191 -1.59 -21.49 3.36
CA LEU A 191 -1.61 -21.47 1.89
C LEU A 191 -2.87 -22.13 1.31
N ASP A 192 -3.61 -22.88 2.12
CA ASP A 192 -4.88 -23.47 1.72
C ASP A 192 -5.97 -22.38 1.67
N GLU A 193 -6.71 -22.30 0.56
CA GLU A 193 -7.78 -21.33 0.38
C GLU A 193 -8.88 -21.41 1.46
N LYS A 194 -9.06 -22.58 2.08
CA LYS A 194 -10.02 -22.76 3.18
C LYS A 194 -9.55 -22.11 4.48
N ASN A 195 -8.28 -21.74 4.60
CA ASN A 195 -7.64 -21.23 5.82
C ASN A 195 -7.34 -19.72 5.76
N ILE A 196 -7.72 -19.05 4.68
CA ILE A 196 -7.56 -17.60 4.50
C ILE A 196 -8.88 -16.84 4.64
N TYR A 197 -8.79 -15.54 4.90
CA TYR A 197 -9.90 -14.62 4.72
C TYR A 197 -10.14 -14.38 3.22
N LYS A 198 -11.10 -15.08 2.60
CA LYS A 198 -11.40 -14.91 1.15
C LYS A 198 -11.53 -13.45 0.69
N LEU A 199 -12.10 -12.58 1.53
CA LEU A 199 -12.22 -11.14 1.25
C LEU A 199 -10.88 -10.43 1.03
N SER A 200 -9.76 -10.90 1.61
CA SER A 200 -8.46 -10.27 1.38
C SER A 200 -7.96 -10.44 -0.06
N LYS A 201 -8.42 -11.48 -0.78
CA LYS A 201 -8.14 -11.64 -2.22
C LYS A 201 -8.95 -10.68 -3.09
N ASN A 202 -10.01 -10.10 -2.53
CA ASN A 202 -10.95 -9.23 -3.24
C ASN A 202 -10.65 -7.73 -3.06
N ILE A 203 -9.53 -7.37 -2.44
CA ILE A 203 -9.13 -5.96 -2.34
C ILE A 203 -8.90 -5.36 -3.74
N PRO A 204 -9.19 -4.06 -3.94
CA PRO A 204 -8.79 -3.35 -5.15
C PRO A 204 -7.30 -3.49 -5.41
N ASP A 205 -6.89 -3.33 -6.68
CA ASP A 205 -5.46 -3.23 -6.96
C ASP A 205 -4.87 -2.04 -6.19
N PRO A 206 -3.86 -2.26 -5.34
CA PRO A 206 -3.26 -1.17 -4.60
C PRO A 206 -2.65 -0.18 -5.57
N LYS A 207 -3.00 1.10 -5.39
CA LYS A 207 -2.40 2.21 -6.14
C LYS A 207 -1.19 2.68 -5.36
N ASN A 208 -0.04 2.76 -6.02
CA ASN A 208 1.19 3.26 -5.43
C ASN A 208 1.75 4.40 -6.26
N ILE A 209 1.99 5.52 -5.59
CA ILE A 209 2.51 6.74 -6.18
C ILE A 209 3.86 7.01 -5.53
N MET A 210 4.88 7.21 -6.36
CA MET A 210 6.14 7.80 -5.92
C MET A 210 6.01 9.31 -5.91
N ILE A 211 6.44 9.93 -4.81
CA ILE A 211 6.47 11.39 -4.73
C ILE A 211 7.62 11.89 -5.60
N ARG A 212 7.34 12.95 -6.37
CA ARG A 212 8.30 13.62 -7.22
C ARG A 212 8.24 15.13 -6.97
N LYS A 213 9.36 15.82 -7.18
CA LYS A 213 9.46 17.29 -7.02
C LYS A 213 8.36 18.03 -7.79
N ASP A 214 8.07 17.58 -9.02
CA ASP A 214 7.11 18.20 -9.94
C ASP A 214 5.65 17.86 -9.63
N ASN A 215 5.37 16.80 -8.85
CA ASN A 215 4.01 16.37 -8.53
C ASN A 215 3.55 16.70 -7.10
N VAL A 216 4.40 17.29 -6.25
CA VAL A 216 4.11 17.56 -4.82
C VAL A 216 2.75 18.25 -4.62
N GLU A 217 2.49 19.36 -5.31
CA GLU A 217 1.24 20.11 -5.13
C GLU A 217 0.00 19.35 -5.62
N SER A 218 0.15 18.62 -6.73
CA SER A 218 -0.91 17.70 -7.21
C SER A 218 -1.17 16.60 -6.17
N MET A 219 -0.13 16.07 -5.54
CA MET A 219 -0.25 15.01 -4.53
C MET A 219 -0.88 15.50 -3.23
N LYS A 220 -0.59 16.72 -2.78
CA LYS A 220 -1.30 17.34 -1.67
C LYS A 220 -2.80 17.42 -1.96
N LYS A 221 -3.17 17.93 -3.15
CA LYS A 221 -4.57 18.02 -3.58
C LYS A 221 -5.23 16.63 -3.66
N HIS A 222 -4.53 15.65 -4.22
CA HIS A 222 -5.01 14.27 -4.34
C HIS A 222 -5.26 13.63 -2.98
N LEU A 223 -4.30 13.73 -2.06
CA LEU A 223 -4.43 13.21 -0.69
C LEU A 223 -5.63 13.84 0.04
N ARG A 224 -5.76 15.17 -0.02
CA ARG A 224 -6.92 15.87 0.57
C ARG A 224 -8.23 15.39 -0.02
N THR A 225 -8.26 15.12 -1.33
CA THR A 225 -9.45 14.60 -2.03
C THR A 225 -9.78 13.18 -1.56
N LEU A 226 -8.78 12.30 -1.45
CA LEU A 226 -8.97 10.94 -0.93
C LEU A 226 -9.56 10.95 0.49
N LEU A 227 -9.04 11.80 1.36
CA LEU A 227 -9.43 11.88 2.77
C LEU A 227 -10.75 12.62 3.02
N ASN A 228 -11.23 13.44 2.08
CA ASN A 228 -12.53 14.14 2.19
C ASN A 228 -13.72 13.30 1.74
N ARG A 229 -13.50 12.09 1.23
CA ARG A 229 -14.59 11.23 0.78
C ARG A 229 -15.38 10.67 1.97
N ARG A 230 -16.67 10.46 1.77
CA ARG A 230 -17.52 9.77 2.75
C ARG A 230 -17.08 8.33 3.01
N ASP A 231 -16.56 7.66 1.98
CA ASP A 231 -16.02 6.29 2.03
C ASP A 231 -14.48 6.27 2.08
N ALA A 232 -13.86 7.34 2.58
CA ALA A 232 -12.41 7.49 2.62
C ALA A 232 -11.74 6.26 3.22
N GLN A 233 -10.73 5.77 2.50
CA GLN A 233 -9.83 4.75 3.02
C GLN A 233 -8.56 5.45 3.52
N PRO A 234 -7.89 4.91 4.55
CA PRO A 234 -6.59 5.39 4.95
C PRO A 234 -5.61 5.32 3.79
N VAL A 235 -4.56 6.14 3.86
CA VAL A 235 -3.49 6.17 2.87
C VAL A 235 -2.20 5.75 3.53
N GLY A 236 -1.63 4.63 3.10
CA GLY A 236 -0.28 4.21 3.48
C GLY A 236 0.75 5.19 2.93
N VAL A 237 1.76 5.50 3.72
CA VAL A 237 2.81 6.44 3.36
C VAL A 237 4.17 5.88 3.74
N GLY A 238 5.16 6.04 2.86
CA GLY A 238 6.56 5.76 3.14
C GLY A 238 7.36 7.07 3.25
N TYR A 239 8.11 7.27 4.33
CA TYR A 239 8.79 8.53 4.65
C TYR A 239 10.03 8.34 5.54
N CYS A 240 10.83 9.40 5.72
CA CYS A 240 11.95 9.43 6.66
C CYS A 240 11.48 9.68 8.11
N SER A 241 11.54 8.69 8.99
CA SER A 241 10.91 8.79 10.32
C SER A 241 11.49 9.84 11.27
N GLU A 242 12.70 10.34 11.01
CA GLU A 242 13.32 11.36 11.86
C GLU A 242 12.48 12.65 11.94
N PHE A 243 11.65 12.93 10.94
CA PHE A 243 10.73 14.07 10.98
C PHE A 243 9.68 13.98 12.09
N LEU A 244 9.40 12.78 12.60
CA LEU A 244 8.48 12.60 13.72
C LEU A 244 9.06 13.13 15.04
N LYS A 245 10.39 13.12 15.17
CA LYS A 245 11.12 13.60 16.36
C LYS A 245 11.66 15.02 16.18
N ASN A 246 11.73 15.49 14.94
CA ASN A 246 12.15 16.83 14.61
C ASN A 246 11.27 17.40 13.50
N LYS A 247 10.31 18.25 13.88
CA LYS A 247 9.35 18.83 12.93
C LYS A 247 9.97 19.69 11.81
N ARG A 248 11.24 20.09 11.95
CA ARG A 248 12.00 20.87 10.95
C ARG A 248 12.86 20.00 10.03
N TYR A 249 12.92 18.69 10.26
CA TYR A 249 13.75 17.78 9.48
C TYR A 249 13.27 17.70 8.02
N VAL A 250 14.22 17.69 7.09
CA VAL A 250 13.98 17.52 5.65
C VAL A 250 14.72 16.30 5.17
N GLY A 251 14.04 15.17 5.21
CA GLY A 251 14.59 13.85 4.96
C GLY A 251 14.69 13.48 3.49
N THR A 252 14.06 14.22 2.59
CA THR A 252 14.08 13.90 1.16
C THR A 252 14.75 14.96 0.30
N LYS A 253 15.21 14.52 -0.88
CA LYS A 253 15.71 15.35 -1.97
C LYS A 253 15.29 14.73 -3.31
N PRO A 254 15.15 15.52 -4.38
CA PRO A 254 14.97 14.97 -5.73
C PRO A 254 16.16 14.08 -6.11
N HIS A 255 15.88 12.97 -6.81
CA HIS A 255 16.90 12.07 -7.32
C HIS A 255 17.72 12.79 -8.40
N GLY A 256 19.06 12.73 -8.30
CA GLY A 256 19.96 13.40 -9.25
C GLY A 256 20.10 12.67 -10.59
N GLN A 257 19.91 11.35 -10.62
CA GLN A 257 19.98 10.59 -11.88
C GLN A 257 18.77 10.84 -12.80
N PRO A 258 19.00 11.03 -14.12
CA PRO A 258 17.93 11.29 -15.10
C PRO A 258 16.87 10.18 -15.19
N SER A 259 17.25 8.91 -15.03
CA SER A 259 16.34 7.76 -15.05
C SER A 259 15.30 7.80 -13.93
N TYR A 260 15.58 8.53 -12.86
CA TYR A 260 14.70 8.74 -11.71
C TYR A 260 14.36 10.22 -11.53
N ALA A 261 14.51 11.04 -12.57
CA ALA A 261 14.43 12.49 -12.48
C ALA A 261 13.19 12.95 -11.70
N GLY A 262 13.46 13.72 -10.64
CA GLY A 262 12.43 14.30 -9.78
C GLY A 262 11.92 13.38 -8.67
N GLN A 263 12.15 12.06 -8.71
CA GLN A 263 11.73 11.16 -7.63
C GLN A 263 12.32 11.58 -6.29
N MET A 264 11.49 11.72 -5.27
CA MET A 264 11.98 12.03 -3.93
C MET A 264 12.64 10.79 -3.35
N VAL A 265 13.92 10.92 -2.99
CA VAL A 265 14.70 9.91 -2.30
C VAL A 265 15.21 10.45 -0.98
N THR A 266 15.63 9.54 -0.13
CA THR A 266 16.35 9.85 1.10
C THR A 266 17.52 10.81 0.85
N ARG A 267 17.53 11.92 1.58
CA ARG A 267 18.59 12.93 1.54
C ARG A 267 19.89 12.38 2.12
N ASP A 268 19.77 11.75 3.28
CA ASP A 268 20.86 11.13 4.04
C ASP A 268 20.37 9.78 4.61
N PRO A 269 20.85 8.64 4.07
CA PRO A 269 20.48 7.30 4.54
C PRO A 269 20.86 7.01 5.99
N LYS A 270 21.84 7.72 6.56
CA LYS A 270 22.28 7.49 7.94
C LYS A 270 21.30 8.06 8.96
N THR A 271 20.60 9.13 8.61
CA THR A 271 19.64 9.82 9.50
C THR A 271 18.19 9.54 9.13
N CYS A 272 17.88 9.29 7.86
CA CYS A 272 16.54 8.90 7.42
C CYS A 272 16.28 7.44 7.76
N GLY A 273 15.82 7.17 8.99
CA GLY A 273 15.24 5.88 9.35
C GLY A 273 13.98 5.65 8.51
N GLY A 274 14.11 4.96 7.37
CA GLY A 274 13.00 4.73 6.44
C GLY A 274 11.85 4.02 7.13
N HIS A 275 10.63 4.54 6.96
CA HIS A 275 9.48 4.08 7.73
C HIS A 275 8.18 4.14 6.95
N ALA A 276 7.20 3.35 7.39
CA ALA A 276 5.87 3.27 6.81
C ALA A 276 4.80 3.49 7.89
N SER A 277 3.75 4.23 7.56
CA SER A 277 2.58 4.42 8.43
C SER A 277 1.33 4.62 7.57
N ILE A 278 0.19 4.89 8.20
CA ILE A 278 -1.02 5.30 7.50
C ILE A 278 -1.48 6.70 7.94
N ILE A 279 -2.09 7.41 7.00
CA ILE A 279 -2.85 8.64 7.25
C ILE A 279 -4.32 8.25 7.37
N ILE A 280 -4.92 8.57 8.52
CA ILE A 280 -6.30 8.19 8.85
C ILE A 280 -7.26 9.38 8.94
N GLY A 281 -6.75 10.60 8.76
CA GLY A 281 -7.59 11.80 8.81
C GLY A 281 -6.84 13.06 8.45
N GLN A 282 -7.60 14.14 8.30
CA GLN A 282 -7.08 15.49 8.06
C GLN A 282 -7.90 16.53 8.80
N LYS A 283 -7.28 17.65 9.17
CA LYS A 283 -7.98 18.84 9.69
C LYS A 283 -7.19 20.12 9.42
N LYS A 284 -7.84 21.28 9.58
CA LYS A 284 -7.14 22.57 9.55
C LYS A 284 -6.77 23.00 10.98
N ILE A 285 -5.54 23.46 11.18
CA ILE A 285 -5.06 24.05 12.43
C ILE A 285 -4.35 25.35 12.06
N GLY A 286 -4.88 26.49 12.52
CA GLY A 286 -4.34 27.81 12.14
C GLY A 286 -4.32 28.04 10.62
N GLY A 287 -5.39 27.66 9.93
CA GLY A 287 -5.51 27.78 8.46
C GLY A 287 -4.74 26.75 7.64
N ARG A 288 -3.80 26.00 8.25
CA ARG A 288 -2.94 25.03 7.55
C ARG A 288 -3.47 23.60 7.66
N CYS A 289 -3.31 22.83 6.58
CA CYS A 289 -3.71 21.42 6.54
C CYS A 289 -2.77 20.56 7.40
N HIS A 290 -3.35 19.72 8.23
CA HIS A 290 -2.64 18.74 9.04
C HIS A 290 -3.22 17.35 8.81
N TYR A 291 -2.36 16.34 8.83
CA TYR A 291 -2.73 14.94 8.69
C TYR A 291 -2.56 14.18 10.00
N LEU A 292 -3.51 13.31 10.31
CA LEU A 292 -3.39 12.39 11.43
C LEU A 292 -2.65 11.14 10.96
N ILE A 293 -1.38 11.04 11.35
CA ILE A 293 -0.56 9.85 11.10
C ILE A 293 -0.74 8.89 12.25
N ARG A 294 -1.20 7.69 11.93
CA ARG A 294 -1.17 6.55 12.85
C ARG A 294 0.13 5.79 12.61
N ASN A 295 1.10 6.05 13.48
CA ASN A 295 2.37 5.35 13.44
C ASN A 295 2.20 3.89 13.89
N THR A 296 3.13 3.06 13.46
CA THR A 296 3.25 1.64 13.73
C THR A 296 4.14 1.34 14.96
N TRP A 297 4.58 2.35 15.75
CA TRP A 297 5.31 2.17 17.03
C TRP A 297 4.43 2.35 18.28
N GLY A 298 3.15 2.00 18.15
CA GLY A 298 2.21 1.94 19.26
C GLY A 298 1.58 3.25 19.68
N LYS A 299 1.08 3.25 20.93
CA LYS A 299 0.17 4.27 21.47
C LYS A 299 0.90 5.43 22.16
N ASP A 300 2.21 5.30 22.37
CA ASP A 300 3.00 6.31 23.05
C ASP A 300 3.47 7.40 22.06
N CYS A 301 3.02 8.62 22.33
CA CYS A 301 3.38 9.81 21.57
C CYS A 301 4.51 10.65 22.20
N SER A 302 4.96 10.31 23.41
CA SER A 302 5.88 11.15 24.21
C SER A 302 7.20 11.46 23.50
N LYS A 303 7.62 10.58 22.58
CA LYS A 303 8.84 10.69 21.78
C LYS A 303 8.72 11.56 20.52
N TYR A 304 7.56 12.15 20.23
CA TYR A 304 7.33 12.92 19.01
C TYR A 304 7.21 14.42 19.29
N ASP A 305 7.71 15.22 18.35
CA ASP A 305 7.61 16.69 18.32
C ASP A 305 6.20 17.21 17.95
N TRP A 306 5.29 16.29 17.66
CA TRP A 306 3.98 16.55 17.08
C TRP A 306 2.87 16.36 18.13
N LYS A 307 1.77 17.10 17.95
CA LYS A 307 0.61 16.98 18.85
C LYS A 307 -0.01 15.58 18.73
N CYS A 308 -0.03 14.84 19.84
CA CYS A 308 -0.73 13.57 19.94
C CYS A 308 -2.25 13.77 19.89
N GLU A 309 -2.93 12.90 19.17
CA GLU A 309 -4.37 12.69 19.25
C GLU A 309 -4.61 11.44 20.10
N THR A 310 -5.48 11.53 21.10
CA THR A 310 -5.76 10.43 22.03
C THR A 310 -7.18 9.89 21.86
N ILE A 311 -7.38 8.64 22.25
CA ILE A 311 -8.70 8.00 22.34
C ILE A 311 -8.94 7.48 23.75
N GLY A 312 -10.18 7.62 24.23
CA GLY A 312 -10.62 7.08 25.53
C GLY A 312 -9.73 7.53 26.69
N LYS A 313 -9.13 6.57 27.40
CA LYS A 313 -8.28 6.75 28.60
C LYS A 313 -6.90 7.36 28.31
N GLY A 314 -6.79 8.27 27.33
CA GLY A 314 -5.53 8.93 26.98
C GLY A 314 -4.59 8.09 26.10
N GLU A 315 -5.07 7.00 25.51
CA GLU A 315 -4.24 6.19 24.60
C GLU A 315 -3.99 6.95 23.29
N GLY A 316 -2.73 7.08 22.85
CA GLY A 316 -2.41 7.73 21.58
C GLY A 316 -2.99 6.98 20.39
N MET A 317 -3.82 7.66 19.61
CA MET A 317 -4.34 7.19 18.33
C MET A 317 -3.40 7.53 17.18
N GLY A 318 -2.67 8.64 17.28
CA GLY A 318 -1.75 9.11 16.26
C GLY A 318 -1.23 10.51 16.55
N ILE A 319 -0.51 11.09 15.60
CA ILE A 319 0.06 12.44 15.70
C ILE A 319 -0.42 13.31 14.54
N TRP A 320 -0.73 14.58 14.84
CA TRP A 320 -1.07 15.58 13.83
C TRP A 320 0.20 16.21 13.29
N VAL A 321 0.49 15.95 12.02
CA VAL A 321 1.63 16.52 11.32
C VAL A 321 1.18 17.56 10.31
N GLU A 322 1.97 18.61 10.14
CA GLU A 322 1.73 19.61 9.11
C GLU A 322 2.00 19.02 7.72
N GLU A 323 1.13 19.31 6.74
CA GLU A 323 1.23 18.77 5.38
C GLU A 323 2.59 19.07 4.73
N ASP A 324 3.07 20.31 4.78
CA ASP A 324 4.34 20.68 4.12
C ASP A 324 5.54 19.97 4.76
N ALA A 325 5.51 19.76 6.08
CA ALA A 325 6.55 19.01 6.78
C ALA A 325 6.53 17.53 6.37
N LEU A 326 5.35 16.93 6.24
CA LEU A 326 5.22 15.56 5.75
C LEU A 326 5.76 15.42 4.33
N PHE A 327 5.35 16.29 3.39
CA PHE A 327 5.76 16.18 1.98
C PHE A 327 7.26 16.42 1.74
N LYS A 328 7.94 17.13 2.64
CA LYS A 328 9.42 17.25 2.67
C LYS A 328 10.13 15.95 3.10
N ASN A 329 9.39 14.97 3.61
CA ASN A 329 9.89 13.70 4.12
C ASN A 329 9.28 12.48 3.41
N LEU A 330 8.28 12.69 2.55
CA LEU A 330 7.49 11.66 1.92
C LEU A 330 8.16 11.11 0.66
N MET A 331 8.23 9.78 0.54
CA MET A 331 8.78 9.07 -0.62
C MET A 331 7.69 8.42 -1.46
N SER A 332 6.64 7.90 -0.83
CA SER A 332 5.55 7.22 -1.53
C SER A 332 4.23 7.27 -0.79
N MET A 333 3.14 7.09 -1.54
CA MET A 333 1.79 6.91 -1.05
C MET A 333 1.21 5.63 -1.64
N THR A 334 0.56 4.80 -0.81
CA THR A 334 -0.15 3.58 -1.21
C THR A 334 -1.56 3.62 -0.67
N TYR A 335 -2.57 3.33 -1.49
CA TYR A 335 -3.96 3.31 -1.03
C TYR A 335 -4.77 2.24 -1.75
N LEU A 336 -5.78 1.73 -1.04
CA LEU A 336 -6.81 0.87 -1.63
C LEU A 336 -7.94 1.78 -2.07
N TYR A 337 -8.07 1.98 -3.38
CA TYR A 337 -9.13 2.82 -3.91
C TYR A 337 -10.35 1.96 -4.27
N PRO A 338 -11.48 2.10 -3.56
CA PRO A 338 -12.68 1.33 -3.86
C PRO A 338 -13.47 1.86 -5.05
N GLY A 339 -13.18 3.07 -5.57
CA GLY A 339 -13.84 3.58 -6.78
C GLY A 339 -13.38 2.78 -7.98
N ILE A 340 -14.22 2.13 -8.79
CA ILE A 340 -15.43 2.67 -9.43
C ILE A 340 -15.18 4.08 -10.01
N GLU A 341 -13.96 4.38 -10.48
CA GLU A 341 -13.94 5.03 -11.79
C GLU A 341 -14.28 3.93 -12.77
N LYS A 342 -15.60 3.76 -12.96
CA LYS A 342 -16.13 2.89 -14.00
C LYS A 342 -15.37 3.30 -15.27
N PRO A 343 -14.66 2.36 -15.92
CA PRO A 343 -13.94 2.68 -17.13
C PRO A 343 -14.88 3.40 -18.07
N ILE A 344 -14.38 4.44 -18.72
CA ILE A 344 -15.17 5.15 -19.70
C ILE A 344 -15.18 4.26 -20.93
N GLN A 345 -16.33 3.68 -21.26
CA GLN A 345 -16.51 3.06 -22.56
C GLN A 345 -16.83 4.19 -23.53
N CYS A 346 -15.92 4.42 -24.46
CA CYS A 346 -16.12 5.37 -25.54
C CYS A 346 -16.32 4.59 -26.85
N THR A 347 -17.29 5.02 -27.63
CA THR A 347 -17.62 4.44 -28.92
C THR A 347 -17.56 5.52 -29.98
N VAL A 348 -16.84 5.25 -31.06
CA VAL A 348 -16.72 6.13 -32.22
C VAL A 348 -17.49 5.51 -33.37
N GLU A 349 -18.46 6.27 -33.90
CA GLU A 349 -19.21 5.95 -35.12
C GLU A 349 -18.83 6.96 -36.20
N MET A 350 -18.41 6.47 -37.37
CA MET A 350 -18.14 7.29 -38.56
C MET A 350 -18.93 6.78 -39.74
N LYS A 351 -19.41 7.69 -40.60
CA LYS A 351 -20.15 7.30 -41.81
C LYS A 351 -19.23 6.46 -42.72
N GLY A 352 -19.67 5.25 -43.06
CA GLY A 352 -18.91 4.33 -43.93
C GLY A 352 -17.82 3.50 -43.23
N MET A 353 -17.65 3.60 -41.90
CA MET A 353 -16.73 2.75 -41.14
C MET A 353 -17.48 1.87 -40.13
N LYS A 354 -16.89 0.72 -39.79
CA LYS A 354 -17.39 -0.11 -38.68
C LYS A 354 -17.28 0.68 -37.37
N LYS A 355 -18.29 0.50 -36.52
CA LYS A 355 -18.35 1.07 -35.19
C LYS A 355 -17.24 0.47 -34.32
N ASP A 356 -16.34 1.31 -33.84
CA ASP A 356 -15.27 0.90 -32.92
C ASP A 356 -15.58 1.33 -31.50
N THR A 357 -15.38 0.41 -30.56
CA THR A 357 -15.61 0.64 -29.15
C THR A 357 -14.35 0.34 -28.37
N PHE A 358 -13.93 1.30 -27.55
CA PHE A 358 -12.75 1.17 -26.73
C PHE A 358 -13.07 1.53 -25.28
N ARG A 359 -12.31 0.89 -24.40
CA ARG A 359 -12.43 1.04 -22.96
C ARG A 359 -11.25 1.87 -22.49
N MET A 360 -11.52 3.08 -22.00
CA MET A 360 -10.54 3.93 -21.37
C MET A 360 -10.63 3.72 -19.87
N GLU A 361 -9.50 3.41 -19.24
CA GLU A 361 -9.40 3.61 -17.80
C GLU A 361 -9.25 5.11 -17.58
N TYR A 362 -9.85 5.64 -16.51
CA TYR A 362 -9.51 6.99 -16.12
C TYR A 362 -8.00 7.04 -15.91
N PRO A 363 -7.30 7.99 -16.56
CA PRO A 363 -5.90 8.18 -16.27
C PRO A 363 -5.84 8.50 -14.79
N ASP A 364 -5.08 7.67 -14.08
CA ASP A 364 -4.68 7.97 -12.73
C ASP A 364 -4.09 9.39 -12.78
N THR A 365 -4.84 10.35 -12.20
CA THR A 365 -4.55 11.80 -12.24
C THR A 365 -3.13 12.14 -11.82
N VAL A 366 -2.48 11.17 -11.17
CA VAL A 366 -1.13 11.23 -10.67
C VAL A 366 -0.07 10.71 -11.65
N SER A 367 -0.41 9.70 -12.44
CA SER A 367 0.59 9.03 -13.28
C SER A 367 0.99 9.83 -14.51
N ASN A 368 0.20 10.85 -14.90
CA ASN A 368 0.26 11.50 -16.20
C ASN A 368 0.34 10.49 -17.38
N LYS A 369 0.04 9.21 -17.15
CA LYS A 369 0.03 8.19 -18.20
C LYS A 369 -1.18 8.48 -19.06
N ARG A 370 -0.90 9.15 -20.15
CA ARG A 370 -1.84 9.40 -21.23
C ARG A 370 -2.29 8.05 -21.78
N GLN A 371 -3.58 7.77 -21.69
CA GLN A 371 -4.19 6.78 -22.58
C GLN A 371 -4.56 7.51 -23.85
N ASP A 372 -3.62 7.57 -24.78
CA ASP A 372 -3.87 8.09 -26.12
C ASP A 372 -4.38 6.92 -26.98
N ILE A 373 -5.64 6.97 -27.36
CA ILE A 373 -6.20 6.02 -28.33
C ILE A 373 -6.07 6.65 -29.70
N LYS A 374 -5.29 6.00 -30.56
CA LYS A 374 -5.07 6.40 -31.95
C LYS A 374 -5.97 5.56 -32.85
N ILE A 375 -6.97 6.20 -33.46
CA ILE A 375 -7.95 5.52 -34.32
C ILE A 375 -7.50 5.54 -35.80
N PHE A 376 -6.65 6.48 -36.20
CA PHE A 376 -6.10 6.56 -37.54
C PHE A 376 -4.60 6.31 -37.52
N GLN A 377 -4.09 5.47 -38.42
CA GLN A 377 -2.66 5.17 -38.52
C GLN A 377 -1.95 5.96 -39.63
N ASN A 378 -2.64 6.90 -40.30
CA ASN A 378 -2.07 7.67 -41.41
C ASN A 378 -2.32 9.18 -41.26
N ARG A 379 -1.23 9.91 -40.98
CA ARG A 379 -1.01 11.38 -40.97
C ARG A 379 -1.89 12.27 -40.07
N ASN A 380 -3.09 11.87 -39.67
CA ASN A 380 -3.99 12.64 -38.79
C ASN A 380 -4.56 11.75 -37.67
N ASP A 381 -3.98 11.80 -36.48
CA ASP A 381 -4.45 11.00 -35.33
C ASP A 381 -5.65 11.72 -34.68
N LEU A 382 -6.77 11.01 -34.51
CA LEU A 382 -7.80 11.38 -33.54
C LEU A 382 -7.33 10.90 -32.18
N ILE A 383 -7.13 11.84 -31.26
CA ILE A 383 -6.63 11.58 -29.92
C ILE A 383 -7.75 11.90 -28.94
N ILE A 384 -8.17 10.88 -28.21
CA ILE A 384 -9.19 11.00 -27.17
C ILE A 384 -8.48 10.86 -25.83
N LYS A 385 -8.64 11.88 -24.98
CA LYS A 385 -8.00 11.99 -23.67
C LYS A 385 -9.07 12.03 -22.60
N ALA A 386 -8.99 11.18 -21.59
CA ALA A 386 -9.79 11.38 -20.39
C ALA A 386 -8.95 12.21 -19.40
N GLU A 387 -9.52 13.22 -18.75
CA GLU A 387 -8.85 14.04 -17.74
C GLU A 387 -9.89 14.54 -16.73
N ASN A 388 -9.75 14.21 -15.44
CA ASN A 388 -10.55 14.82 -14.36
C ASN A 388 -12.07 14.87 -14.64
N ASN A 389 -12.68 13.71 -14.94
CA ASN A 389 -14.10 13.56 -15.35
C ASN A 389 -14.48 14.18 -16.69
N LYS A 390 -13.50 14.56 -17.51
CA LYS A 390 -13.73 15.09 -18.84
C LYS A 390 -13.14 14.17 -19.89
N VAL A 391 -13.74 14.16 -21.07
CA VAL A 391 -13.11 13.62 -22.28
C VAL A 391 -12.77 14.80 -23.18
N LYS A 392 -11.50 14.96 -23.50
CA LYS A 392 -10.95 15.93 -24.44
C LYS A 392 -10.64 15.20 -25.75
N VAL A 393 -11.11 15.76 -26.86
CA VAL A 393 -10.88 15.20 -28.19
C VAL A 393 -10.00 16.20 -28.97
N SER A 394 -8.96 15.71 -29.62
CA SER A 394 -8.07 16.54 -30.44
C SER A 394 -7.70 15.81 -31.73
N PHE A 395 -7.61 16.55 -32.83
CA PHE A 395 -7.08 16.07 -34.12
C PHE A 395 -5.71 16.69 -34.37
N GLY A 396 -4.72 15.88 -34.78
CA GLY A 396 -3.41 16.40 -35.15
C GLY A 396 -2.42 15.35 -35.66
N SER A 397 -1.37 15.81 -36.36
CA SER A 397 -0.26 14.97 -36.81
C SER A 397 0.85 14.93 -35.76
N PHE A 398 1.22 13.75 -35.27
CA PHE A 398 2.23 13.61 -34.20
C PHE A 398 3.67 13.96 -34.66
N ASN A 399 3.96 13.85 -35.97
CA ASN A 399 5.34 13.90 -36.48
C ASN A 399 5.88 15.29 -36.82
N LYS A 400 5.11 16.38 -36.67
CA LYS A 400 5.52 17.73 -37.13
C LYS A 400 5.41 18.86 -36.11
N GLY A 401 5.36 18.55 -34.81
CA GLY A 401 5.04 19.55 -33.80
C GLY A 401 3.53 19.79 -33.75
N PHE A 402 2.98 19.89 -32.55
CA PHE A 402 1.55 19.81 -32.30
C PHE A 402 0.81 21.08 -32.81
N PHE A 403 0.29 21.04 -34.04
CA PHE A 403 -0.75 21.99 -34.51
C PHE A 403 -2.13 21.36 -34.29
N GLY A 404 -2.54 21.24 -33.03
CA GLY A 404 -3.83 20.64 -32.68
C GLY A 404 -4.95 21.68 -32.67
N VAL A 405 -6.05 21.41 -33.35
CA VAL A 405 -7.32 22.12 -33.13
C VAL A 405 -7.98 21.51 -31.89
N ASP A 406 -8.28 22.32 -30.87
CA ASP A 406 -8.93 21.85 -29.64
C ASP A 406 -10.40 21.51 -29.94
N GLY A 407 -10.72 20.22 -29.96
CA GLY A 407 -12.00 19.69 -30.45
C GLY A 407 -13.15 19.74 -29.45
N GLY A 408 -12.95 20.34 -28.28
CA GLY A 408 -13.98 20.45 -27.23
C GLY A 408 -13.75 19.51 -26.04
N LYS A 409 -14.53 19.75 -24.98
CA LYS A 409 -14.46 19.04 -23.69
C LYS A 409 -15.85 18.57 -23.27
N VAL A 410 -16.02 17.28 -23.00
CA VAL A 410 -17.27 16.70 -22.47
C VAL A 410 -17.16 16.49 -20.97
N ASN A 411 -18.19 16.84 -20.19
CA ASN A 411 -18.22 16.59 -18.74
C ASN A 411 -19.06 15.33 -18.43
N LEU A 412 -18.44 14.33 -17.80
CA LEU A 412 -19.06 13.03 -17.52
C LEU A 412 -19.85 12.97 -16.21
N ASP A 413 -19.93 14.07 -15.44
CA ASP A 413 -20.60 14.08 -14.14
C ASP A 413 -22.12 14.31 -14.22
N LYS A 414 -22.68 14.58 -15.41
CA LYS A 414 -24.12 14.85 -15.60
C LYS A 414 -25.01 13.65 -15.95
N GLY A 415 -24.50 12.41 -15.93
CA GLY A 415 -25.34 11.20 -16.05
C GLY A 415 -26.08 10.99 -17.39
N SER A 416 -26.04 11.94 -18.30
CA SER A 416 -26.61 11.83 -19.65
C SER A 416 -25.50 11.63 -20.69
N ILE A 417 -25.73 10.69 -21.60
CA ILE A 417 -25.02 10.55 -22.87
C ILE A 417 -25.20 11.88 -23.60
N GLU A 418 -24.27 12.82 -23.47
CA GLU A 418 -24.22 13.98 -24.34
C GLU A 418 -23.77 13.48 -25.71
N LYS A 419 -24.72 13.48 -26.65
CA LYS A 419 -24.48 13.23 -28.07
C LYS A 419 -23.70 14.44 -28.59
N MET A 420 -22.37 14.40 -28.50
CA MET A 420 -21.54 15.43 -29.11
C MET A 420 -21.44 15.13 -30.62
N SER A 421 -22.12 15.95 -31.44
CA SER A 421 -21.74 16.12 -32.85
C SER A 421 -20.75 17.26 -32.85
N ILE A 422 -19.47 16.96 -33.03
CA ILE A 422 -18.49 18.00 -33.31
C ILE A 422 -18.36 18.01 -34.81
N ASP A 423 -19.03 18.96 -35.45
CA ASP A 423 -18.88 19.20 -36.88
C ASP A 423 -17.58 19.99 -37.05
N PHE A 424 -16.49 19.28 -37.33
CA PHE A 424 -15.25 19.94 -37.71
C PHE A 424 -15.40 20.45 -39.15
N PRO A 425 -14.94 21.67 -39.47
CA PRO A 425 -14.68 22.01 -40.85
C PRO A 425 -13.68 20.97 -41.38
N PRO A 426 -13.97 20.33 -42.53
CA PRO A 426 -13.15 19.22 -42.99
C PRO A 426 -11.72 19.70 -43.18
N PRO A 427 -10.72 19.07 -42.54
CA PRO A 427 -9.34 19.32 -42.94
C PRO A 427 -9.27 18.94 -44.42
N ARG A 428 -8.77 19.86 -45.28
CA ARG A 428 -8.45 19.55 -46.67
C ARG A 428 -7.35 18.50 -46.70
N THR A 429 -7.74 17.24 -46.59
CA THR A 429 -6.87 16.10 -46.82
C THR A 429 -7.10 15.62 -48.26
N ARG A 430 -6.06 15.04 -48.88
CA ARG A 430 -6.23 14.34 -50.18
C ARG A 430 -7.17 13.13 -50.09
N ALA A 431 -7.65 12.76 -48.89
CA ALA A 431 -8.48 11.58 -48.64
C ALA A 431 -10.00 11.89 -48.53
N GLY A 432 -10.43 13.11 -48.89
CA GLY A 432 -11.84 13.53 -48.81
C GLY A 432 -12.21 14.16 -47.47
N ASN A 433 -13.37 14.83 -47.44
CA ASN A 433 -13.91 15.44 -46.23
C ASN A 433 -14.24 14.34 -45.22
N ILE A 434 -13.66 14.41 -44.01
CA ILE A 434 -14.13 13.61 -42.87
C ILE A 434 -15.44 14.25 -42.40
N GLU A 435 -16.54 13.94 -43.07
CA GLU A 435 -17.86 14.41 -42.68
C GLU A 435 -18.41 13.48 -41.59
N ASN A 436 -18.60 14.06 -40.39
CA ASN A 436 -19.44 13.54 -39.30
C ASN A 436 -18.94 12.25 -38.62
N PHE A 437 -18.22 12.41 -37.51
CA PHE A 437 -18.05 11.33 -36.52
C PHE A 437 -18.85 11.62 -35.26
N LYS A 438 -19.33 10.56 -34.60
CA LYS A 438 -20.04 10.61 -33.31
C LYS A 438 -19.20 9.90 -32.26
N LEU A 439 -18.75 10.63 -31.24
CA LEU A 439 -18.15 10.05 -30.04
C LEU A 439 -19.20 9.95 -28.93
N ARG A 440 -19.41 8.74 -28.41
CA ARG A 440 -20.27 8.53 -27.23
C ARG A 440 -19.45 7.90 -26.13
N CYS A 441 -19.29 8.59 -25.01
CA CYS A 441 -18.59 8.08 -23.85
C CYS A 441 -19.57 7.88 -22.70
N LYS A 442 -19.51 6.72 -22.03
CA LYS A 442 -20.30 6.42 -20.83
C LYS A 442 -19.43 5.83 -19.74
N LYS A 443 -19.70 6.18 -18.48
CA LYS A 443 -19.14 5.50 -17.31
C LYS A 443 -19.80 4.11 -17.20
N LEU A 444 -19.02 3.03 -17.28
CA LEU A 444 -19.47 1.62 -17.27
C LEU A 444 -20.11 1.11 -15.98
#